data_AF-A0A9P6IRE4-F1
#
_entry.id   AF-A0A9P6IRE4-F1
#
_cell.length_a   1.000
_cell.length_b   1.000
_cell.length_c   1.000
_cell.angle_alpha   90.00
_cell.angle_beta   90.00
_cell.angle_gamma   90.00
#
_symmetry.space_group_name_H-M   'P 1'
#
loop_
_entity.id
_entity.type
_entity.pdbx_description
1 polymer ?
#
loop_
_entity_poly.entity_id
_entity_poly.type
_entity_poly.pdbx_seq_one_letter_code
_entity_poly.pdbx_strand_id
1 'polypeptide(L)'
;AEYTFSGRPKPLYFSENETRFRQFRDKIVHVTIPPLSEEDKAQYAEVGGWANEMFGRNIGFKIATDVRKPNEGDWIILSDLDEMPKRSFLKTVKAPDADTDIGRQLLEGFPESGGDVFKLGCRLYYYSFEYRHRSDWYGPTLMRYRNPDSPIFTRPESDPYPGLQKVQHIMENNWSDAGSRLRSQNAADTPHFDDQCHHCSWCFANITQVSRKMQSYSHKEHGESMFTDKAWILDHFSQGIDLFDRGGEIYDYIEDNQDVPQYVLDNSDRFSFMLRRKGLANAGFIDVDPMNPMAE
;
A
#
# COMPACT_ATOMS: atom_id res chain seq x y z
N ALA A 1 4.55 -6.42 13.15
CA ALA A 1 3.64 -7.50 13.59
C ALA A 1 4.38 -8.83 13.55
N GLU A 2 4.29 -9.58 14.66
CA GLU A 2 4.88 -10.93 14.84
C GLU A 2 4.04 -12.04 14.20
N TYR A 3 2.86 -11.70 13.68
CA TYR A 3 1.93 -12.62 13.04
C TYR A 3 1.57 -12.12 11.64
N THR A 4 1.29 -13.06 10.74
CA THR A 4 0.70 -12.84 9.41
C THR A 4 -0.76 -12.42 9.54
N PHE A 5 -1.35 -11.96 8.43
CA PHE A 5 -2.78 -11.64 8.36
C PHE A 5 -3.68 -12.83 8.72
N SER A 6 -3.24 -14.05 8.38
CA SER A 6 -3.90 -15.30 8.76
C SER A 6 -3.57 -15.79 10.18
N GLY A 7 -2.89 -15.00 10.99
CA GLY A 7 -2.59 -15.32 12.39
C GLY A 7 -1.46 -16.32 12.61
N ARG A 8 -0.68 -16.66 11.57
CA ARG A 8 0.51 -17.51 11.70
C ARG A 8 1.72 -16.71 12.16
N PRO A 9 2.58 -17.23 13.07
CA PRO A 9 3.81 -16.56 13.48
C PRO A 9 4.72 -16.24 12.28
N LYS A 10 5.38 -15.11 12.32
CA LYS A 10 6.40 -14.70 11.34
C LYS A 10 7.52 -13.90 12.01
N PRO A 11 8.76 -13.99 11.50
CA PRO A 11 9.83 -13.13 11.99
C PRO A 11 9.55 -11.66 11.69
N LEU A 12 10.19 -10.80 12.48
CA LEU A 12 10.25 -9.36 12.22
C LEU A 12 11.31 -9.10 11.14
N TYR A 13 10.94 -9.32 9.87
CA TYR A 13 11.86 -9.21 8.73
C TYR A 13 12.64 -7.90 8.68
N PHE A 14 12.04 -6.76 9.09
CA PHE A 14 12.76 -5.49 9.16
C PHE A 14 13.91 -5.55 10.18
N SER A 15 13.67 -6.06 11.39
CA SER A 15 14.70 -6.19 12.43
C SER A 15 15.86 -7.07 11.98
N GLU A 16 15.59 -8.18 11.31
CA GLU A 16 16.64 -9.09 10.79
C GLU A 16 17.46 -8.46 9.66
N ASN A 17 16.94 -7.41 9.03
CA ASN A 17 17.49 -6.79 7.83
C ASN A 17 17.81 -5.30 8.00
N GLU A 18 17.79 -4.76 9.23
CA GLU A 18 17.89 -3.31 9.50
C GLU A 18 19.16 -2.70 8.87
N THR A 19 20.25 -3.46 8.82
CA THR A 19 21.53 -3.05 8.22
C THR A 19 21.41 -2.64 6.75
N ARG A 20 20.46 -3.22 6.00
CA ARG A 20 20.17 -2.86 4.60
C ARG A 20 19.57 -1.45 4.46
N PHE A 21 19.02 -0.91 5.55
CA PHE A 21 18.37 0.40 5.61
C PHE A 21 19.21 1.43 6.37
N ARG A 22 20.49 1.13 6.67
CA ARG A 22 21.39 1.99 7.45
C ARG A 22 21.44 3.45 6.95
N GLN A 23 21.37 3.66 5.64
CA GLN A 23 21.38 5.00 5.02
C GLN A 23 20.13 5.85 5.33
N PHE A 24 19.04 5.24 5.81
CA PHE A 24 17.78 5.89 6.15
C PHE A 24 17.41 5.72 7.63
N ARG A 25 18.34 5.23 8.45
CA ARG A 25 18.08 4.85 9.85
C ARG A 25 17.51 6.01 10.67
N ASP A 26 17.99 7.22 10.42
CA ASP A 26 17.52 8.46 11.04
C ASP A 26 16.07 8.83 10.70
N LYS A 27 15.52 8.24 9.64
CA LYS A 27 14.16 8.48 9.13
C LYS A 27 13.18 7.35 9.47
N ILE A 28 13.65 6.25 10.04
CA ILE A 28 12.84 5.07 10.33
C ILE A 28 12.59 4.97 11.83
N VAL A 29 11.32 5.00 12.21
CA VAL A 29 10.88 4.60 13.55
C VAL A 29 10.21 3.25 13.42
N HIS A 30 10.90 2.20 13.87
CA HIS A 30 10.37 0.84 13.82
C HIS A 30 9.47 0.57 15.01
N VAL A 31 8.20 0.28 14.73
CA VAL A 31 7.19 -0.08 15.73
C VAL A 31 6.77 -1.54 15.51
N THR A 32 6.77 -2.31 16.59
CA THR A 32 6.23 -3.67 16.61
C THR A 32 4.79 -3.66 17.09
N ILE A 33 3.93 -4.40 16.40
CA ILE A 33 2.51 -4.54 16.73
C ILE A 33 2.33 -5.87 17.48
N PRO A 34 1.69 -5.86 18.66
CA PRO A 34 1.42 -7.08 19.43
C PRO A 34 0.43 -8.00 18.69
N PRO A 35 0.32 -9.28 19.08
CA PRO A 35 -0.77 -10.13 18.61
C PRO A 35 -2.14 -9.57 19.00
N LEU A 36 -3.13 -9.86 18.18
CA LEU A 36 -4.54 -9.66 18.52
C LEU A 36 -4.89 -10.58 19.71
N SER A 37 -5.28 -9.99 20.84
CA SER A 37 -5.65 -10.74 22.04
C SER A 37 -7.00 -11.45 21.85
N GLU A 38 -7.29 -12.49 22.65
CA GLU A 38 -8.63 -13.14 22.61
C GLU A 38 -9.75 -12.17 22.99
N GLU A 39 -9.47 -11.20 23.85
CA GLU A 39 -10.40 -10.15 24.24
C GLU A 39 -10.70 -9.21 23.06
N ASP A 40 -9.67 -8.79 22.33
CA ASP A 40 -9.81 -7.93 21.14
C ASP A 40 -10.49 -8.68 19.97
N LYS A 41 -10.32 -10.00 19.84
CA LYS A 41 -10.99 -10.78 18.78
C LYS A 41 -12.50 -10.62 18.79
N ALA A 42 -13.12 -10.46 19.97
CA ALA A 42 -14.56 -10.21 20.08
C ALA A 42 -14.97 -8.90 19.37
N GLN A 43 -14.12 -7.87 19.42
CA GLN A 43 -14.36 -6.58 18.76
C GLN A 43 -14.27 -6.67 17.22
N TYR A 44 -13.48 -7.61 16.70
CA TYR A 44 -13.27 -7.81 15.26
C TYR A 44 -13.99 -9.05 14.71
N ALA A 45 -14.92 -9.65 15.48
CA ALA A 45 -15.57 -10.90 15.09
C ALA A 45 -16.32 -10.79 13.74
N GLU A 46 -16.92 -9.64 13.47
CA GLU A 46 -17.73 -9.40 12.25
C GLU A 46 -16.89 -9.26 10.97
N VAL A 47 -15.60 -8.91 11.09
CA VAL A 47 -14.71 -8.71 9.93
C VAL A 47 -13.93 -9.98 9.57
N GLY A 48 -14.12 -11.07 10.32
CA GLY A 48 -13.62 -12.41 10.00
C GLY A 48 -12.11 -12.44 9.76
N GLY A 49 -11.68 -12.93 8.58
CA GLY A 49 -10.27 -13.08 8.21
C GLY A 49 -9.47 -11.77 8.15
N TRP A 50 -10.14 -10.62 8.19
CA TRP A 50 -9.53 -9.29 8.14
C TRP A 50 -9.22 -8.72 9.53
N ALA A 51 -9.61 -9.42 10.61
CA ALA A 51 -9.42 -8.95 11.99
C ALA A 51 -7.98 -8.55 12.30
N ASN A 52 -7.01 -9.40 11.97
CA ASN A 52 -5.59 -9.12 12.21
C ASN A 52 -5.07 -7.92 11.40
N GLU A 53 -5.58 -7.74 10.18
CA GLU A 53 -5.19 -6.61 9.34
C GLU A 53 -5.72 -5.29 9.90
N MET A 54 -7.03 -5.24 10.18
CA MET A 54 -7.67 -4.04 10.72
C MET A 54 -7.08 -3.66 12.07
N PHE A 55 -6.93 -4.63 12.97
CA PHE A 55 -6.24 -4.42 14.25
C PHE A 55 -4.80 -3.93 14.05
N GLY A 56 -4.04 -4.59 13.18
CA GLY A 56 -2.65 -4.22 12.92
C GLY A 56 -2.51 -2.80 12.38
N ARG A 57 -3.38 -2.40 11.46
CA ARG A 57 -3.40 -1.04 10.90
C ARG A 57 -3.78 0.00 11.95
N ASN A 58 -4.80 -0.29 12.74
CA ASN A 58 -5.32 0.56 13.80
C ASN A 58 -4.30 0.80 14.92
N ILE A 59 -3.80 -0.29 15.51
CA ILE A 59 -2.83 -0.26 16.60
C ILE A 59 -1.48 0.24 16.09
N GLY A 60 -1.06 -0.17 14.90
CA GLY A 60 0.18 0.31 14.29
C GLY A 60 0.18 1.82 14.09
N PHE A 61 -0.92 2.37 13.55
CA PHE A 61 -1.07 3.81 13.36
C PHE A 61 -1.03 4.56 14.69
N LYS A 62 -1.81 4.10 15.69
CA LYS A 62 -1.84 4.68 17.04
C LYS A 62 -0.44 4.70 17.69
N ILE A 63 0.25 3.56 17.73
CA ILE A 63 1.59 3.49 18.33
C ILE A 63 2.57 4.39 17.57
N ALA A 64 2.51 4.43 16.23
CA ALA A 64 3.37 5.30 15.44
C ALA A 64 3.17 6.78 15.80
N THR A 65 1.92 7.23 15.92
CA THR A 65 1.59 8.61 16.33
C THR A 65 1.90 8.89 17.80
N ASP A 66 1.90 7.89 18.68
CA ASP A 66 2.29 8.05 20.08
C ASP A 66 3.82 8.17 20.24
N VAL A 67 4.58 7.34 19.51
CA VAL A 67 6.05 7.36 19.52
C VAL A 67 6.58 8.62 18.84
N ARG A 68 5.93 9.07 17.76
CA ARG A 68 6.24 10.33 17.05
C ARG A 68 4.98 11.15 16.89
N LYS A 69 4.69 11.94 17.92
CA LYS A 69 3.56 12.87 17.90
C LYS A 69 3.75 13.89 16.76
N PRO A 70 2.82 13.93 15.79
CA PRO A 70 2.83 14.96 14.76
C PRO A 70 2.52 16.33 15.37
N ASN A 71 3.02 17.39 14.75
CA ASN A 71 2.71 18.78 15.08
C ASN A 71 1.56 19.28 14.21
N GLU A 72 0.88 20.35 14.65
CA GLU A 72 -0.12 21.07 13.85
C GLU A 72 0.40 21.33 12.43
N GLY A 73 -0.36 20.92 11.42
CA GLY A 73 -0.02 21.10 10.01
C GLY A 73 0.89 20.02 9.41
N ASP A 74 1.43 19.08 10.20
CA ASP A 74 2.21 17.96 9.68
C ASP A 74 1.36 17.10 8.74
N TRP A 75 1.97 16.63 7.65
CA TRP A 75 1.33 15.69 6.74
C TRP A 75 1.68 14.25 7.11
N ILE A 76 0.66 13.40 7.18
CA ILE A 76 0.79 11.97 7.44
C ILE A 76 0.36 11.22 6.18
N ILE A 77 1.17 10.26 5.75
CA ILE A 77 0.82 9.33 4.66
C ILE A 77 0.68 7.94 5.27
N LEU A 78 -0.51 7.35 5.12
CA LEU A 78 -0.78 5.96 5.43
C LEU A 78 -0.81 5.17 4.12
N SER A 79 0.10 4.20 3.98
CA SER A 79 0.31 3.48 2.72
C SER A 79 0.95 2.11 2.96
N ASP A 80 0.72 1.17 2.05
CA ASP A 80 1.43 -0.11 2.02
C ASP A 80 2.83 0.06 1.41
N LEU A 81 3.74 -0.90 1.64
CA LEU A 81 5.15 -0.79 1.22
C LEU A 81 5.35 -0.83 -0.30
N ASP A 82 4.42 -1.47 -1.01
CA ASP A 82 4.40 -1.55 -2.47
C ASP A 82 3.72 -0.35 -3.13
N GLU A 83 3.19 0.60 -2.35
CA GLU A 83 2.62 1.86 -2.79
C GLU A 83 3.60 3.01 -2.48
N MET A 84 4.22 3.57 -3.51
CA MET A 84 5.34 4.50 -3.40
C MET A 84 4.93 5.89 -3.93
N PRO A 85 4.63 6.87 -3.07
CA PRO A 85 4.35 8.25 -3.49
C PRO A 85 5.50 8.85 -4.31
N LYS A 86 5.16 9.55 -5.40
CA LYS A 86 6.15 10.16 -6.29
C LYS A 86 6.93 11.26 -5.55
N ARG A 87 8.24 11.33 -5.81
CA ARG A 87 9.12 12.35 -5.22
C ARG A 87 8.66 13.78 -5.54
N SER A 88 8.13 14.01 -6.75
CA SER A 88 7.56 15.29 -7.17
C SER A 88 6.38 15.68 -6.27
N PHE A 89 5.44 14.77 -6.05
CA PHE A 89 4.30 14.97 -5.16
C PHE A 89 4.74 15.32 -3.74
N LEU A 90 5.69 14.56 -3.17
CA LEU A 90 6.20 14.83 -1.83
C LEU A 90 6.89 16.21 -1.70
N LYS A 91 7.48 16.74 -2.78
CA LYS A 91 8.01 18.12 -2.79
C LYS A 91 6.86 19.13 -2.74
N THR A 92 5.81 18.91 -3.53
CA THR A 92 4.61 19.76 -3.53
C THR A 92 3.93 19.76 -2.17
N VAL A 93 3.80 18.60 -1.51
CA VAL A 93 3.23 18.52 -0.15
C VAL A 93 4.03 19.33 0.87
N LYS A 94 5.37 19.31 0.76
CA LYS A 94 6.26 20.05 1.66
C LYS A 94 6.29 21.55 1.42
N ALA A 95 6.13 21.97 0.17
CA ALA A 95 6.12 23.37 -0.23
C ALA A 95 5.04 23.57 -1.30
N PRO A 96 3.76 23.68 -0.88
CA PRO A 96 2.67 23.88 -1.82
C PRO A 96 2.80 25.22 -2.54
N ASP A 97 2.57 25.20 -3.85
CA ASP A 97 2.56 26.39 -4.69
C ASP A 97 1.11 26.74 -5.05
N ALA A 98 0.64 27.92 -4.65
CA ALA A 98 -0.72 28.39 -4.88
C ALA A 98 -1.06 28.57 -6.39
N ASP A 99 -0.03 28.68 -7.23
CA ASP A 99 -0.19 28.76 -8.69
C ASP A 99 -0.44 27.38 -9.33
N THR A 100 -0.16 26.30 -8.60
CA THR A 100 -0.45 24.92 -9.05
C THR A 100 -1.79 24.43 -8.49
N ASP A 101 -2.49 23.59 -9.24
CA ASP A 101 -3.78 23.05 -8.81
C ASP A 101 -3.67 22.22 -7.51
N ILE A 102 -2.73 21.26 -7.47
CA ILE A 102 -2.46 20.46 -6.27
C ILE A 102 -2.01 21.36 -5.10
N GLY A 103 -1.12 22.33 -5.34
CA GLY A 103 -0.63 23.19 -4.27
C GLY A 103 -1.74 24.08 -3.69
N ARG A 104 -2.62 24.63 -4.52
CA ARG A 104 -3.82 25.35 -4.08
C ARG A 104 -4.72 24.46 -3.23
N GLN A 105 -5.07 23.26 -3.72
CA GLN A 105 -5.89 22.29 -3.00
C GLN A 105 -5.29 21.91 -1.64
N LEU A 106 -3.96 21.74 -1.57
CA LEU A 106 -3.27 21.48 -0.31
C LEU A 106 -3.34 22.70 0.63
N LEU A 107 -3.19 23.92 0.14
CA LEU A 107 -3.22 25.14 0.97
C LEU A 107 -4.63 25.45 1.49
N GLU A 108 -5.62 25.40 0.62
CA GLU A 108 -7.02 25.71 0.92
C GLU A 108 -7.69 24.61 1.74
N GLY A 109 -7.28 23.36 1.50
CA GLY A 109 -7.94 22.20 2.09
C GLY A 109 -9.32 21.93 1.50
N PHE A 110 -10.05 21.00 2.10
CA PHE A 110 -11.45 20.71 1.75
C PHE A 110 -12.35 20.86 2.98
N PRO A 111 -12.85 22.09 3.24
CA PRO A 111 -13.65 22.37 4.44
C PRO A 111 -14.92 21.52 4.53
N GLU A 112 -15.53 21.17 3.38
CA GLU A 112 -16.81 20.47 3.29
C GLU A 112 -16.70 18.94 3.47
N SER A 113 -15.50 18.36 3.36
CA SER A 113 -15.23 16.94 3.58
C SER A 113 -14.69 16.63 4.97
N GLY A 114 -14.73 17.60 5.89
CA GLY A 114 -14.34 17.43 7.29
C GLY A 114 -12.84 17.39 7.54
N GLY A 115 -11.97 17.54 6.53
CA GLY A 115 -10.51 17.56 6.71
C GLY A 115 -9.70 17.49 5.42
N ASP A 116 -8.41 17.81 5.52
CA ASP A 116 -7.42 17.70 4.44
C ASP A 116 -7.00 16.23 4.25
N VAL A 117 -7.95 15.37 3.89
CA VAL A 117 -7.72 13.94 3.63
C VAL A 117 -7.85 13.67 2.14
N PHE A 118 -6.82 13.05 1.58
CA PHE A 118 -6.69 12.81 0.14
C PHE A 118 -6.29 11.38 -0.14
N LYS A 119 -6.94 10.74 -1.11
CA LYS A 119 -6.41 9.50 -1.70
C LYS A 119 -5.34 9.83 -2.72
N LEU A 120 -4.31 9.00 -2.82
CA LEU A 120 -3.32 9.11 -3.89
C LEU A 120 -3.61 8.06 -4.96
N GLY A 121 -3.82 8.51 -6.18
CA GLY A 121 -3.89 7.63 -7.35
C GLY A 121 -2.50 7.10 -7.69
N CYS A 122 -2.34 5.78 -7.57
CA CYS A 122 -1.14 5.07 -7.96
C CYS A 122 -1.31 4.45 -9.35
N ARG A 123 -0.31 4.62 -10.22
CA ARG A 123 -0.16 3.74 -11.38
C ARG A 123 0.12 2.33 -10.88
N LEU A 124 -0.78 1.41 -11.16
CA LEU A 124 -0.69 0.02 -10.70
C LEU A 124 0.09 -0.82 -11.71
N TYR A 125 1.11 -1.50 -11.23
CA TYR A 125 1.97 -2.41 -11.97
C TYR A 125 1.98 -3.77 -11.31
N TYR A 126 2.07 -4.83 -12.12
CA TYR A 126 2.17 -6.21 -11.65
C TYR A 126 3.50 -6.82 -12.09
N TYR A 127 4.16 -7.54 -11.18
CA TYR A 127 5.41 -8.29 -11.41
C TYR A 127 6.66 -7.41 -11.66
N SER A 128 6.53 -6.37 -12.46
CA SER A 128 7.55 -5.37 -12.78
C SER A 128 6.87 -4.10 -13.31
N PHE A 129 7.62 -3.01 -13.44
CA PHE A 129 7.16 -1.77 -14.05
C PHE A 129 6.91 -1.86 -15.56
N GLU A 130 7.08 -3.03 -16.18
CA GLU A 130 6.72 -3.28 -17.57
C GLU A 130 5.23 -3.57 -17.76
N TYR A 131 4.52 -4.07 -16.74
CA TYR A 131 3.13 -4.50 -16.87
C TYR A 131 2.21 -3.59 -16.08
N ARG A 132 1.68 -2.57 -16.74
CA ARG A 132 0.78 -1.60 -16.12
C ARG A 132 -0.66 -2.10 -16.19
N HIS A 133 -1.31 -2.23 -15.05
CA HIS A 133 -2.74 -2.53 -14.98
C HIS A 133 -3.56 -1.38 -15.58
N ARG A 134 -4.67 -1.72 -16.25
CA ARG A 134 -5.53 -0.73 -16.94
C ARG A 134 -6.29 0.21 -16.00
N SER A 135 -6.49 -0.21 -14.75
CA SER A 135 -7.05 0.63 -13.69
C SER A 135 -5.96 1.14 -12.77
N ASP A 136 -6.09 2.38 -12.32
CA ASP A 136 -5.25 2.96 -11.26
C ASP A 136 -5.74 2.51 -9.87
N TRP A 137 -4.85 2.58 -8.88
CA TRP A 137 -5.10 2.15 -7.50
C TRP A 137 -5.12 3.34 -6.54
N TYR A 138 -6.20 3.51 -5.78
CA TYR A 138 -6.35 4.60 -4.81
C TYR A 138 -6.22 4.09 -3.38
N GLY A 139 -5.06 3.49 -3.08
CA GLY A 139 -4.75 2.90 -1.78
C GLY A 139 -4.26 3.90 -0.74
N PRO A 140 -3.15 4.62 -1.01
CA PRO A 140 -2.55 5.52 -0.03
C PRO A 140 -3.47 6.66 0.35
N THR A 141 -3.39 7.06 1.60
CA THR A 141 -4.13 8.20 2.15
C THR A 141 -3.13 9.21 2.70
N LEU A 142 -3.22 10.46 2.21
CA LEU A 142 -2.55 11.63 2.77
C LEU A 142 -3.54 12.35 3.69
N MET A 143 -3.10 12.76 4.88
CA MET A 143 -3.90 13.61 5.76
C MET A 143 -3.06 14.73 6.38
N ARG A 144 -3.62 15.92 6.55
CA ARG A 144 -3.02 16.95 7.40
C ARG A 144 -3.43 16.71 8.86
N TYR A 145 -2.45 16.66 9.74
CA TYR A 145 -2.67 16.61 11.17
C TYR A 145 -3.08 17.99 11.69
N ARG A 146 -4.15 18.03 12.49
CA ARG A 146 -4.64 19.22 13.21
C ARG A 146 -4.93 18.84 14.68
N ASN A 147 -4.56 19.70 15.62
CA ASN A 147 -4.56 19.58 17.09
C ASN A 147 -5.76 20.37 17.68
N PRO A 148 -6.47 19.85 18.70
CA PRO A 148 -6.16 18.65 19.50
C PRO A 148 -6.76 17.34 18.99
N ASP A 149 -7.73 17.41 18.08
CA ASP A 149 -8.42 16.26 17.50
C ASP A 149 -8.41 16.42 15.99
N SER A 150 -7.80 15.46 15.29
CA SER A 150 -7.80 15.39 13.82
C SER A 150 -9.25 15.25 13.27
N PRO A 151 -9.46 15.33 11.94
CA PRO A 151 -10.60 16.00 11.32
C PRO A 151 -11.97 15.79 11.98
N ILE A 152 -12.63 16.91 12.31
CA ILE A 152 -14.02 16.96 12.77
C ILE A 152 -14.93 17.00 11.54
N PHE A 153 -15.68 15.93 11.30
CA PHE A 153 -16.69 15.86 10.24
C PHE A 153 -18.02 16.44 10.73
N THR A 154 -18.42 17.62 10.25
CA THR A 154 -19.79 18.12 10.37
C THR A 154 -20.35 18.50 9.00
N ARG A 155 -21.61 18.12 8.73
CA ARG A 155 -22.35 18.51 7.52
C ARG A 155 -23.54 19.42 7.88
N PRO A 156 -23.92 20.39 7.04
CA PRO A 156 -25.17 21.13 7.17
C PRO A 156 -26.39 20.23 6.89
N GLU A 157 -27.53 20.52 7.55
CA GLU A 157 -28.79 19.74 7.49
C GLU A 157 -29.45 19.62 6.10
N SER A 158 -28.89 20.22 5.04
CA SER A 158 -29.53 20.36 3.73
C SER A 158 -28.97 19.46 2.61
N ASP A 159 -28.15 18.46 2.93
CA ASP A 159 -27.52 17.62 1.90
C ASP A 159 -28.50 16.62 1.24
N PRO A 160 -28.62 16.62 -0.10
CA PRO A 160 -29.59 15.81 -0.84
C PRO A 160 -29.13 14.38 -1.18
N TYR A 161 -27.98 13.91 -0.70
CA TYR A 161 -27.45 12.55 -0.98
C TYR A 161 -27.50 11.64 0.27
N PRO A 162 -28.58 10.87 0.49
CA PRO A 162 -28.82 10.12 1.73
C PRO A 162 -28.10 8.76 1.80
N GLY A 163 -27.20 8.46 0.85
CA GLY A 163 -26.64 7.13 0.64
C GLY A 163 -25.24 6.88 1.22
N LEU A 164 -24.51 7.93 1.61
CA LEU A 164 -23.18 7.78 2.22
C LEU A 164 -23.33 7.59 3.73
N GLN A 165 -23.45 6.34 4.15
CA GLN A 165 -23.45 6.02 5.57
C GLN A 165 -22.09 6.36 6.21
N LYS A 166 -22.10 7.45 6.98
CA LYS A 166 -21.49 7.59 8.31
C LYS A 166 -19.95 7.54 8.38
N VAL A 167 -19.34 8.73 8.39
CA VAL A 167 -18.20 9.03 9.28
C VAL A 167 -18.70 9.94 10.41
N GLN A 168 -19.73 9.48 11.12
CA GLN A 168 -20.05 10.04 12.42
C GLN A 168 -19.14 9.34 13.44
N HIS A 169 -18.40 10.14 14.22
CA HIS A 169 -17.48 9.78 15.31
C HIS A 169 -15.97 9.82 14.99
N ILE A 170 -15.47 10.95 14.45
CA ILE A 170 -14.21 11.51 14.98
C ILE A 170 -14.59 12.72 15.84
N MET A 171 -15.30 12.45 16.92
CA MET A 171 -15.37 13.37 18.05
C MET A 171 -15.11 12.52 19.29
N GLU A 172 -14.28 13.06 20.18
CA GLU A 172 -13.80 12.46 21.43
C GLU A 172 -12.77 11.34 21.27
N ASN A 173 -11.50 11.68 21.04
CA ASN A 173 -10.33 10.87 21.41
C ASN A 173 -10.19 9.44 20.85
N ASN A 174 -11.06 8.96 19.95
CA ASN A 174 -10.99 7.57 19.52
C ASN A 174 -10.13 7.37 18.26
N TRP A 175 -8.81 7.58 18.41
CA TRP A 175 -7.79 7.19 17.42
C TRP A 175 -7.64 5.68 17.24
N SER A 176 -8.33 4.88 18.07
CA SER A 176 -8.12 3.43 18.11
C SER A 176 -8.48 2.70 16.82
N ASP A 177 -9.25 3.31 15.91
CA ASP A 177 -9.63 2.73 14.62
C ASP A 177 -9.30 3.60 13.39
N ALA A 178 -8.57 4.70 13.58
CA ALA A 178 -8.35 5.72 12.56
C ALA A 178 -7.64 5.16 11.31
N GLY A 179 -6.69 4.23 11.50
CA GLY A 179 -5.94 3.62 10.40
C GLY A 179 -6.84 2.90 9.41
N SER A 180 -7.78 2.07 9.87
CA SER A 180 -8.71 1.35 8.99
C SER A 180 -9.70 2.30 8.32
N ARG A 181 -10.21 3.30 9.05
CA ARG A 181 -11.13 4.30 8.49
C ARG A 181 -10.50 5.11 7.36
N LEU A 182 -9.27 5.59 7.56
CA LEU A 182 -8.52 6.31 6.52
C LEU A 182 -8.24 5.45 5.29
N ARG A 183 -8.01 4.15 5.48
CA ARG A 183 -7.71 3.22 4.38
C ARG A 183 -8.94 2.84 3.57
N SER A 184 -10.09 2.63 4.22
CA SER A 184 -11.32 2.11 3.61
C SER A 184 -12.15 3.16 2.88
N GLN A 185 -11.74 4.43 2.89
CA GLN A 185 -12.39 5.50 2.14
C GLN A 185 -12.36 5.22 0.64
N ASN A 186 -13.55 5.27 0.03
CA ASN A 186 -13.72 5.11 -1.41
C ASN A 186 -13.23 6.37 -2.14
N ALA A 187 -12.41 6.20 -3.18
CA ALA A 187 -11.90 7.31 -3.98
C ALA A 187 -13.01 8.08 -4.71
N ALA A 188 -14.15 7.45 -5.01
CA ALA A 188 -15.30 8.13 -5.61
C ALA A 188 -15.89 9.20 -4.69
N ASP A 189 -15.75 9.02 -3.37
CA ASP A 189 -16.38 9.85 -2.34
C ASP A 189 -15.35 10.68 -1.55
N THR A 190 -14.07 10.61 -1.93
CA THR A 190 -12.95 11.25 -1.22
C THR A 190 -12.11 12.07 -2.21
N PRO A 191 -11.73 13.31 -1.86
CA PRO A 191 -10.76 14.07 -2.66
C PRO A 191 -9.52 13.22 -2.96
N HIS A 192 -9.03 13.29 -4.19
CA HIS A 192 -7.90 12.47 -4.60
C HIS A 192 -7.01 13.19 -5.61
N PHE A 193 -5.73 12.80 -5.62
CA PHE A 193 -4.76 13.28 -6.60
C PHE A 193 -4.31 12.11 -7.47
N ASP A 194 -4.64 12.18 -8.76
CA ASP A 194 -4.29 11.15 -9.74
C ASP A 194 -2.80 11.13 -10.05
N ASP A 195 -2.25 9.96 -10.35
CA ASP A 195 -0.87 9.77 -10.82
C ASP A 195 0.21 10.33 -9.86
N GLN A 196 -0.06 10.31 -8.55
CA GLN A 196 0.86 10.80 -7.52
C GLN A 196 1.64 9.67 -6.82
N CYS A 197 1.47 8.43 -7.29
CA CYS A 197 2.09 7.25 -6.69
C CYS A 197 2.40 6.18 -7.74
N HIS A 198 3.36 5.31 -7.43
CA HIS A 198 3.63 4.06 -8.14
C HIS A 198 3.22 2.90 -7.24
N HIS A 199 2.46 1.93 -7.72
CA HIS A 199 2.16 0.70 -7.00
C HIS A 199 2.72 -0.49 -7.76
N CYS A 200 3.64 -1.26 -7.16
CA CYS A 200 4.23 -2.46 -7.80
C CYS A 200 3.82 -3.72 -7.04
N SER A 201 2.67 -4.27 -7.41
CA SER A 201 2.15 -5.51 -6.83
C SER A 201 2.94 -6.71 -7.36
N TRP A 202 3.24 -7.68 -6.49
CA TRP A 202 3.97 -8.91 -6.83
C TRP A 202 5.37 -8.71 -7.43
N CYS A 203 5.98 -7.53 -7.25
CA CYS A 203 7.32 -7.22 -7.76
C CYS A 203 8.44 -7.82 -6.87
N PHE A 204 8.48 -9.15 -6.80
CA PHE A 204 9.42 -9.90 -5.96
C PHE A 204 10.69 -10.28 -6.70
N ALA A 205 11.84 -10.17 -6.02
CA ALA A 205 13.12 -10.60 -6.59
C ALA A 205 13.20 -12.12 -6.75
N ASN A 206 12.58 -12.87 -5.83
CA ASN A 206 12.70 -14.32 -5.75
C ASN A 206 11.34 -14.99 -5.95
N ILE A 207 11.31 -16.11 -6.65
CA ILE A 207 10.10 -16.91 -6.84
C ILE A 207 9.58 -17.45 -5.50
N THR A 208 10.50 -17.78 -4.59
CA THR A 208 10.16 -18.22 -3.23
C THR A 208 9.37 -17.17 -2.43
N GLN A 209 9.53 -15.87 -2.73
CA GLN A 209 8.74 -14.81 -2.09
C GLN A 209 7.29 -14.79 -2.60
N VAL A 210 7.07 -15.13 -3.87
CA VAL A 210 5.73 -15.30 -4.46
C VAL A 210 5.00 -16.41 -3.72
N SER A 211 5.60 -17.60 -3.65
CA SER A 211 5.01 -18.75 -2.95
C SER A 211 4.73 -18.47 -1.47
N ARG A 212 5.64 -17.77 -0.77
CA ARG A 212 5.43 -17.35 0.63
C ARG A 212 4.27 -16.37 0.78
N LYS A 213 4.15 -15.36 -0.12
CA LYS A 213 3.03 -14.41 -0.08
C LYS A 213 1.71 -15.14 -0.27
N MET A 214 1.63 -16.04 -1.24
CA MET A 214 0.44 -16.85 -1.51
C MET A 214 -0.01 -17.67 -0.29
N GLN A 215 0.92 -18.33 0.38
CA GLN A 215 0.62 -19.12 1.58
C GLN A 215 0.11 -18.26 2.77
N SER A 216 0.37 -16.95 2.76
CA SER A 216 0.02 -16.03 3.83
C SER A 216 -1.32 -15.30 3.63
N TYR A 217 -1.94 -15.44 2.45
CA TYR A 217 -3.14 -14.69 2.06
C TYR A 217 -4.39 -15.11 2.84
N SER A 218 -5.32 -14.17 3.05
CA SER A 218 -6.59 -14.35 3.76
C SER A 218 -7.66 -15.05 2.92
N HIS A 219 -7.55 -14.98 1.59
CA HIS A 219 -8.48 -15.62 0.66
C HIS A 219 -8.10 -17.09 0.43
N LYS A 220 -8.94 -18.01 0.92
CA LYS A 220 -8.74 -19.47 0.75
C LYS A 220 -8.71 -19.91 -0.72
N GLU A 221 -9.32 -19.14 -1.61
CA GLU A 221 -9.44 -19.43 -3.05
C GLU A 221 -8.13 -19.28 -3.84
N HIS A 222 -7.14 -18.55 -3.32
CA HIS A 222 -5.84 -18.35 -4.00
C HIS A 222 -4.79 -19.42 -3.62
N GLY A 223 -5.18 -20.42 -2.83
CA GLY A 223 -4.32 -21.52 -2.37
C GLY A 223 -4.37 -22.78 -3.24
N GLU A 224 -5.00 -22.73 -4.41
CA GLU A 224 -5.02 -23.86 -5.34
C GLU A 224 -3.60 -24.18 -5.82
N SER A 225 -3.29 -25.48 -5.96
CA SER A 225 -1.92 -25.95 -6.21
C SER A 225 -1.30 -25.38 -7.48
N MET A 226 -2.13 -25.05 -8.48
CA MET A 226 -1.66 -24.50 -9.76
C MET A 226 -1.07 -23.11 -9.62
N PHE A 227 -1.59 -22.24 -8.75
CA PHE A 227 -1.07 -20.88 -8.60
C PHE A 227 0.28 -20.86 -7.87
N THR A 228 0.60 -21.92 -7.14
CA THR A 228 1.91 -22.11 -6.49
C THR A 228 2.91 -22.89 -7.35
N ASP A 229 2.50 -23.37 -8.52
CA ASP A 229 3.35 -24.13 -9.43
C ASP A 229 4.43 -23.25 -10.06
N LYS A 230 5.65 -23.79 -10.15
CA LYS A 230 6.81 -23.04 -10.64
C LYS A 230 6.66 -22.68 -12.12
N ALA A 231 6.19 -23.60 -12.95
CA ALA A 231 6.02 -23.34 -14.39
C ALA A 231 4.93 -22.27 -14.60
N TRP A 232 3.82 -22.37 -13.85
CA TRP A 232 2.74 -21.39 -13.88
C TRP A 232 3.23 -19.98 -13.53
N ILE A 233 3.94 -19.83 -12.40
CA ILE A 233 4.45 -18.54 -11.96
C ILE A 233 5.42 -17.95 -13.00
N LEU A 234 6.33 -18.77 -13.54
CA LEU A 234 7.30 -18.31 -14.54
C LEU A 234 6.61 -17.82 -15.82
N ASP A 235 5.66 -18.59 -16.34
CA ASP A 235 4.89 -18.21 -17.53
C ASP A 235 4.15 -16.89 -17.31
N HIS A 236 3.37 -16.79 -16.23
CA HIS A 236 2.52 -15.62 -15.96
C HIS A 236 3.33 -14.34 -15.70
N PHE A 237 4.41 -14.44 -14.92
CA PHE A 237 5.29 -13.28 -14.66
C PHE A 237 6.06 -12.84 -15.91
N SER A 238 6.46 -13.80 -16.77
CA SER A 238 7.22 -13.49 -17.99
C SER A 238 6.35 -12.94 -19.12
N GLN A 239 5.04 -13.16 -19.08
CA GLN A 239 4.10 -12.69 -20.09
C GLN A 239 3.24 -11.52 -19.62
N GLY A 240 3.21 -11.24 -18.32
CA GLY A 240 2.30 -10.24 -17.76
C GLY A 240 0.85 -10.70 -17.80
N ILE A 241 0.60 -11.96 -17.46
CA ILE A 241 -0.74 -12.57 -17.37
C ILE A 241 -1.14 -12.61 -15.88
N ASP A 242 -2.41 -12.41 -15.55
CA ASP A 242 -2.87 -12.44 -14.15
C ASP A 242 -2.62 -13.82 -13.53
N LEU A 243 -1.91 -13.84 -12.41
CA LEU A 243 -1.48 -15.08 -11.75
C LEU A 243 -2.67 -15.95 -11.32
N PHE A 244 -3.85 -15.36 -11.17
CA PHE A 244 -5.07 -16.00 -10.70
C PHE A 244 -6.11 -16.20 -11.82
N ASP A 245 -5.74 -15.95 -13.08
CA ASP A 245 -6.60 -16.08 -14.27
C ASP A 245 -7.95 -15.34 -14.16
N ARG A 246 -7.93 -14.16 -13.52
CA ARG A 246 -9.11 -13.32 -13.35
C ARG A 246 -9.33 -12.49 -14.62
N GLY A 247 -10.38 -12.78 -15.38
CA GLY A 247 -10.66 -12.17 -16.69
C GLY A 247 -10.80 -10.63 -16.75
N GLY A 248 -10.81 -9.93 -15.61
CA GLY A 248 -10.81 -8.46 -15.54
C GLY A 248 -9.45 -7.81 -15.29
N GLU A 249 -8.43 -8.62 -14.98
CA GLU A 249 -7.11 -8.14 -14.57
C GLU A 249 -6.18 -8.15 -15.79
N ILE A 250 -6.17 -7.01 -16.49
CA ILE A 250 -5.49 -6.86 -17.77
C ILE A 250 -4.37 -5.84 -17.62
N TYR A 251 -3.19 -6.23 -18.10
CA TYR A 251 -1.99 -5.42 -18.03
C TYR A 251 -1.50 -5.05 -19.43
N ASP A 252 -1.24 -3.76 -19.64
CA ASP A 252 -0.59 -3.27 -20.84
C ASP A 252 0.94 -3.34 -20.65
N TYR A 253 1.64 -3.86 -21.65
CA TYR A 253 3.09 -3.87 -21.67
C TYR A 253 3.65 -2.51 -22.08
N ILE A 254 4.60 -2.00 -21.30
CA ILE A 254 5.32 -0.75 -21.56
C ILE A 254 6.80 -1.07 -21.74
N GLU A 255 7.25 -1.00 -22.99
CA GLU A 255 8.67 -1.10 -23.33
C GLU A 255 9.45 0.10 -22.78
N ASP A 256 10.62 -0.16 -22.19
CA ASP A 256 11.53 0.86 -21.65
C ASP A 256 10.85 1.92 -20.75
N ASN A 257 9.94 1.49 -19.88
CA ASN A 257 9.18 2.39 -19.02
C ASN A 257 10.09 3.29 -18.15
N GLN A 258 9.93 4.60 -18.30
CA GLN A 258 10.66 5.62 -17.53
C GLN A 258 9.84 6.16 -16.34
N ASP A 259 8.54 5.88 -16.25
CA ASP A 259 7.69 6.24 -15.10
C ASP A 259 7.86 5.20 -13.98
N VAL A 260 9.05 5.22 -13.39
CA VAL A 260 9.53 4.29 -12.35
C VAL A 260 10.13 5.09 -11.20
N PRO A 261 10.07 4.63 -9.92
CA PRO A 261 10.77 5.29 -8.84
C PRO A 261 12.26 5.50 -9.17
N GLN A 262 12.75 6.74 -9.09
CA GLN A 262 14.12 7.09 -9.49
C GLN A 262 15.18 6.21 -8.81
N TYR A 263 14.98 5.85 -7.54
CA TYR A 263 15.91 4.97 -6.81
C TYR A 263 16.05 3.58 -7.46
N VAL A 264 14.99 3.06 -8.10
CA VAL A 264 15.02 1.80 -8.84
C VAL A 264 15.83 1.97 -10.13
N LEU A 265 15.63 3.07 -10.87
CA LEU A 265 16.39 3.38 -12.08
C LEU A 265 17.89 3.58 -11.78
N ASP A 266 18.21 4.35 -10.74
CA ASP A 266 19.58 4.62 -10.30
C ASP A 266 20.31 3.36 -9.80
N ASN A 267 19.57 2.30 -9.47
CA ASN A 267 20.08 1.02 -8.97
C ASN A 267 19.57 -0.16 -9.83
N SER A 268 19.47 0.05 -11.14
CA SER A 268 18.83 -0.88 -12.08
C SER A 268 19.42 -2.30 -12.07
N ASP A 269 20.73 -2.46 -11.83
CA ASP A 269 21.35 -3.78 -11.68
C ASP A 269 20.77 -4.56 -10.49
N ARG A 270 20.57 -3.87 -9.36
CA ARG A 270 20.03 -4.45 -8.14
C ARG A 270 18.53 -4.74 -8.25
N PHE A 271 17.80 -3.92 -9.00
CA PHE A 271 16.35 -4.01 -9.15
C PHE A 271 15.93 -4.43 -10.56
N SER A 272 16.78 -5.19 -11.26
CA SER A 272 16.52 -5.65 -12.63
C SER A 272 15.21 -6.42 -12.73
N PHE A 273 14.86 -7.20 -11.72
CA PHE A 273 13.58 -7.93 -11.59
C PHE A 273 12.34 -7.02 -11.51
N MET A 274 12.48 -5.73 -11.19
CA MET A 274 11.39 -4.75 -11.24
C MET A 274 11.30 -4.05 -12.60
N LEU A 275 12.29 -4.23 -13.47
CA LEU A 275 12.43 -3.50 -14.73
C LEU A 275 12.32 -4.38 -15.97
N ARG A 276 12.70 -5.67 -15.86
CA ARG A 276 12.82 -6.59 -17.00
C ARG A 276 12.44 -8.00 -16.59
N ARG A 277 11.34 -8.49 -17.16
CA ARG A 277 10.82 -9.86 -17.04
C ARG A 277 10.36 -10.43 -18.35
N LYS A 278 9.89 -9.58 -19.28
CA LYS A 278 9.22 -10.04 -20.48
C LYS A 278 10.07 -11.03 -21.28
N GLY A 279 9.50 -12.21 -21.53
CA GLY A 279 10.13 -13.26 -22.34
C GLY A 279 11.36 -13.94 -21.72
N LEU A 280 11.74 -13.61 -20.49
CA LEU A 280 12.83 -14.29 -19.80
C LEU A 280 12.37 -15.66 -19.29
N ALA A 281 13.15 -16.70 -19.55
CA ALA A 281 12.84 -18.07 -19.13
C ALA A 281 12.75 -18.22 -17.60
N ASN A 282 13.50 -17.42 -16.84
CA ASN A 282 13.41 -17.33 -15.38
C ASN A 282 12.46 -16.21 -14.90
N ALA A 283 11.72 -15.56 -15.80
CA ALA A 283 10.86 -14.42 -15.54
C ALA A 283 11.52 -13.27 -14.75
N GLY A 284 12.85 -13.14 -14.81
CA GLY A 284 13.60 -12.13 -14.04
C GLY A 284 13.79 -12.46 -12.55
N PHE A 285 13.42 -13.67 -12.08
CA PHE A 285 13.71 -14.10 -10.71
C PHE A 285 15.20 -14.39 -10.50
N ILE A 286 15.76 -13.90 -9.39
CA ILE A 286 17.19 -14.03 -9.10
C ILE A 286 17.58 -15.42 -8.58
N ASP A 287 16.62 -16.18 -8.06
CA ASP A 287 16.79 -17.52 -7.50
C ASP A 287 16.40 -18.64 -8.48
N VAL A 288 16.24 -18.31 -9.77
CA VAL A 288 15.91 -19.27 -10.84
C VAL A 288 16.97 -19.20 -11.94
N ASP A 289 17.61 -20.34 -12.23
CA ASP A 289 18.60 -20.47 -13.31
C ASP A 289 17.93 -20.21 -14.68
N PRO A 290 18.31 -19.17 -15.44
CA PRO A 290 17.73 -18.91 -16.76
C PRO A 290 18.01 -20.01 -17.79
N MET A 291 19.06 -20.83 -17.61
CA MET A 291 19.37 -21.93 -18.52
C MET A 291 18.60 -23.20 -18.18
N ASN A 292 18.23 -23.37 -16.90
CA ASN A 292 17.49 -24.53 -16.41
C ASN A 292 16.37 -24.08 -15.44
N PRO A 293 15.37 -23.31 -15.90
CA PRO A 293 14.40 -22.68 -15.01
C PRO A 293 13.53 -23.67 -14.23
N MET A 294 13.43 -24.91 -14.72
CA MET A 294 12.68 -26.00 -14.11
C MET A 294 13.51 -26.90 -13.19
N ALA A 295 14.81 -26.63 -13.00
CA ALA A 295 15.61 -27.35 -12.02
C ALA A 295 15.08 -27.12 -10.59
N GLU A 296 15.14 -28.16 -9.76
CA GLU A 296 14.74 -28.11 -8.33
C GLU A 296 15.71 -27.26 -7.49
#